data_AF-A0A223VA38-F1
#
_entry.id   AF-A0A223VA38-F1
#
_cell.length_a   1.000
_cell.length_b   1.000
_cell.length_c   1.000
_cell.angle_alpha   90.00
_cell.angle_beta   90.00
_cell.angle_gamma   90.00
#
_symmetry.space_group_name_H-M   'P 1'
#
loop_
_entity.id
_entity.type
_entity.pdbx_description
1 polymer ?
#
loop_
_entity_poly.entity_id
_entity_poly.type
_entity_poly.pdbx_seq_one_letter_code
_entity_poly.pdbx_strand_id
1 'polypeptide(L)'
;MLFRKTNLLEKLHLEKEKQRKSEENILSEVRNILDQVDKSYSRIEDNLSLTDTVSDINSFDFDLLESDKIFHIDQIKSLCIDYRLRFLDSKYFKGEIPVEAYAKIRKLEQEHTIEIKGFKIIAPSRLFKLEDKDDPLLFAPIGNGYYYLIHKWGNDLHPFRKMMMWPFKNVGNLIFVIVLISYLTTLLIPNGLFSKSNSVAEFGILFFFTFKSIVAVAIFYGFALGKNFSPAIWNSKYYNA
;
A
#
# COMPACT_ATOMS: atom_id res chain seq x y z
N MET A 1 66.83 33.13 -27.57
CA MET A 1 65.36 33.27 -27.53
C MET A 1 65.02 34.40 -26.57
N LEU A 2 64.46 35.51 -27.05
CA LEU A 2 64.05 36.64 -26.19
C LEU A 2 62.82 36.25 -25.38
N PHE A 3 62.94 36.17 -24.05
CA PHE A 3 61.79 36.02 -23.18
C PHE A 3 60.97 37.33 -23.20
N ARG A 4 59.72 37.26 -23.66
CA ARG A 4 58.77 38.38 -23.59
C ARG A 4 58.52 38.75 -22.13
N LYS A 5 58.51 40.05 -21.83
CA LYS A 5 58.09 40.57 -20.52
C LYS A 5 56.64 40.14 -20.26
N THR A 6 56.37 39.54 -19.11
CA THR A 6 55.03 39.04 -18.76
C THR A 6 54.10 40.21 -18.46
N ASN A 7 53.03 40.36 -19.22
CA ASN A 7 51.99 41.35 -18.95
C ASN A 7 51.06 40.82 -17.84
N LEU A 8 51.10 41.47 -16.66
CA LEU A 8 50.30 41.05 -15.50
C LEU A 8 48.79 41.14 -15.75
N LEU A 9 48.35 42.08 -16.58
CA LEU A 9 46.93 42.25 -16.93
C LEU A 9 46.44 41.09 -17.82
N GLU A 10 47.26 40.69 -18.81
CA GLU A 10 46.98 39.53 -19.66
C GLU A 10 46.90 38.23 -18.84
N LYS A 11 47.83 38.06 -17.87
CA LYS A 11 47.83 36.89 -16.99
C LYS A 11 46.61 36.85 -16.06
N LEU A 12 46.14 38.01 -15.59
CA LEU A 12 44.93 38.13 -14.77
C LEU A 12 43.65 37.83 -15.57
N HIS A 13 43.58 38.26 -16.84
CA HIS A 13 42.48 37.88 -17.73
C HIS A 13 42.44 36.37 -18.01
N LEU A 14 43.59 35.74 -18.26
CA LEU A 14 43.68 34.29 -18.44
C LEU A 14 43.22 33.52 -17.19
N GLU A 15 43.56 33.99 -15.99
CA GLU A 15 43.14 33.36 -14.74
C GLU A 15 41.62 33.52 -14.53
N LYS A 16 41.06 34.69 -14.84
CA LYS A 16 39.62 34.94 -14.81
C LYS A 16 38.86 34.03 -15.80
N GLU A 17 39.38 33.84 -17.01
CA GLU A 17 38.79 32.92 -17.98
C GLU A 17 38.87 31.46 -17.55
N LYS A 18 39.98 31.04 -16.92
CA LYS A 18 40.10 29.69 -16.34
C LYS A 18 39.09 29.46 -15.22
N GLN A 19 38.94 30.43 -14.31
CA GLN A 19 37.93 30.38 -13.25
C GLN A 19 36.52 30.28 -13.83
N ARG A 20 36.18 31.12 -14.82
CA ARG A 20 34.88 31.08 -15.49
C ARG A 20 34.62 29.74 -16.19
N LYS A 21 35.61 29.18 -16.88
CA LYS A 21 35.51 27.84 -17.49
C LYS A 21 35.35 26.74 -16.45
N SER A 22 36.04 26.85 -15.31
CA SER A 22 35.88 25.92 -14.20
C SER A 22 34.47 25.99 -13.61
N GLU A 23 33.92 27.20 -13.43
CA GLU A 23 32.55 27.41 -12.98
C GLU A 23 31.53 26.86 -13.99
N GLU A 24 31.71 27.15 -15.28
CA GLU A 24 30.87 26.60 -16.36
C GLU A 24 30.92 25.06 -16.40
N ASN A 25 32.10 24.46 -16.22
CA ASN A 25 32.26 23.01 -16.13
C ASN A 25 31.52 22.43 -14.92
N ILE A 26 31.71 23.00 -13.72
CA ILE A 26 31.00 22.57 -12.50
C ILE A 26 29.48 22.67 -12.70
N LEU A 27 29.00 23.78 -13.27
CA LEU A 27 27.57 23.94 -13.56
C LEU A 27 27.06 22.90 -14.56
N SER A 28 27.85 22.56 -15.58
CA SER A 28 27.49 21.50 -16.53
C SER A 28 27.45 20.11 -15.88
N GLU A 29 28.39 19.81 -14.98
CA GLU A 29 28.39 18.55 -14.22
C GLU A 29 27.17 18.45 -13.32
N VAL A 30 26.82 19.52 -12.60
CA VAL A 30 25.62 19.57 -11.77
C VAL A 30 24.36 19.35 -12.60
N ARG A 31 24.24 20.01 -13.77
CA ARG A 31 23.10 19.79 -14.69
C ARG A 31 23.02 18.33 -15.15
N ASN A 32 24.15 17.74 -15.54
CA ASN A 32 24.18 16.34 -15.96
C ASN A 32 23.72 15.39 -14.84
N ILE A 33 24.12 15.65 -13.59
CA ILE A 33 23.69 14.86 -12.43
C ILE A 33 22.17 15.00 -12.22
N LEU A 34 21.63 16.22 -12.27
CA LEU A 34 20.20 16.46 -12.13
C LEU A 34 19.40 15.79 -13.26
N ASP A 35 19.84 15.92 -14.51
CA ASP A 35 19.21 15.27 -15.66
C ASP A 35 19.21 13.73 -15.53
N GLN A 36 20.26 13.15 -14.95
CA GLN A 36 20.30 11.71 -14.66
C GLN A 36 19.31 11.32 -13.55
N VAL A 37 19.12 12.17 -12.54
CA VAL A 37 18.11 11.95 -11.49
C VAL A 37 16.71 11.95 -12.11
N ASP A 38 16.40 12.95 -12.92
CA ASP A 38 15.08 13.12 -13.53
C ASP A 38 14.74 11.96 -14.47
N LYS A 39 15.72 11.52 -15.28
CA LYS A 39 15.57 10.31 -16.11
C LYS A 39 15.31 9.06 -15.28
N SER A 40 15.98 8.92 -14.13
CA SER A 40 15.77 7.79 -13.23
C SER A 40 14.36 7.79 -12.64
N TYR A 41 13.85 8.96 -12.24
CA TYR A 41 12.50 9.09 -11.68
C TYR A 41 11.41 8.84 -12.74
N SER A 42 11.57 9.39 -13.95
CA SER A 42 10.65 9.12 -15.06
C SER A 42 10.57 7.62 -15.36
N ARG A 43 11.73 6.92 -15.37
CA ARG A 43 11.76 5.47 -15.59
C ARG A 43 11.10 4.68 -14.46
N ILE A 44 11.28 5.10 -13.21
CA ILE A 44 10.61 4.47 -12.06
C ILE A 44 9.09 4.68 -12.15
N GLU A 45 8.64 5.86 -12.55
CA GLU A 45 7.23 6.18 -12.76
C GLU A 45 6.62 5.31 -13.89
N ASP A 46 7.36 5.14 -14.99
CA ASP A 46 6.99 4.21 -16.05
C ASP A 46 6.88 2.78 -15.49
N ASN A 47 7.87 2.28 -14.76
CA ASN A 47 7.83 0.93 -14.17
C ASN A 47 6.71 0.75 -13.12
N LEU A 48 6.30 1.82 -12.42
CA LEU A 48 5.15 1.80 -11.50
C LEU A 48 3.80 1.75 -12.22
N SER A 49 3.73 2.27 -13.44
CA SER A 49 2.50 2.36 -14.24
C SER A 49 2.35 1.25 -15.28
N LEU A 50 3.45 0.58 -15.65
CA LEU A 50 3.48 -0.48 -16.66
C LEU A 50 2.69 -1.74 -16.27
N THR A 51 2.09 -2.36 -17.29
CA THR A 51 1.14 -3.49 -17.13
C THR A 51 1.74 -4.87 -17.42
N ASP A 52 2.82 -4.92 -18.21
CA ASP A 52 3.12 -6.09 -19.03
C ASP A 52 4.39 -6.85 -18.67
N THR A 53 5.15 -6.38 -17.68
CA THR A 53 6.28 -7.16 -17.17
C THR A 53 5.85 -7.88 -15.91
N VAL A 54 5.35 -9.10 -16.11
CA VAL A 54 5.34 -10.17 -15.10
C VAL A 54 6.80 -10.60 -14.85
N SER A 55 7.66 -9.66 -14.49
CA SER A 55 8.93 -9.98 -13.84
C SER A 55 8.57 -10.25 -12.38
N ASP A 56 8.14 -11.48 -12.11
CA ASP A 56 7.96 -12.00 -10.75
C ASP A 56 9.30 -12.15 -10.01
N ILE A 57 10.40 -11.76 -10.66
CA ILE A 57 11.78 -11.93 -10.19
C ILE A 57 12.57 -10.69 -10.60
N ASN A 58 13.09 -9.98 -9.60
CA ASN A 58 14.18 -9.02 -9.78
C ASN A 58 15.45 -9.67 -9.24
N SER A 59 16.58 -9.51 -9.93
CA SER A 59 17.87 -10.10 -9.55
C SER A 59 18.56 -9.31 -8.44
N PHE A 60 17.93 -9.25 -7.26
CA PHE A 60 18.53 -8.62 -6.10
C PHE A 60 19.76 -9.39 -5.62
N ASP A 61 20.75 -8.63 -5.15
CA ASP A 61 21.85 -9.19 -4.36
C ASP A 61 21.36 -9.45 -2.93
N PHE A 62 21.26 -10.73 -2.55
CA PHE A 62 20.73 -11.15 -1.25
C PHE A 62 21.61 -10.70 -0.07
N ASP A 63 22.91 -10.49 -0.29
CA ASP A 63 23.82 -10.08 0.79
C ASP A 63 23.60 -8.61 1.21
N LEU A 64 23.00 -7.82 0.32
CA LEU A 64 22.68 -6.41 0.55
C LEU A 64 21.24 -6.20 1.08
N LEU A 65 20.39 -7.23 1.05
CA LEU A 65 19.01 -7.13 1.50
C LEU A 65 18.88 -7.26 3.02
N GLU A 66 18.07 -6.38 3.62
CA GLU A 66 17.74 -6.48 5.03
C GLU A 66 16.66 -7.54 5.25
N SER A 67 16.95 -8.54 6.10
CA SER A 67 16.06 -9.69 6.31
C SER A 67 14.71 -9.34 6.97
N ASP A 68 14.63 -8.23 7.70
CA ASP A 68 13.42 -7.74 8.36
C ASP A 68 12.38 -7.19 7.38
N LYS A 69 12.81 -6.83 6.17
CA LYS A 69 11.97 -6.28 5.10
C LYS A 69 11.51 -7.33 4.09
N ILE A 70 11.92 -8.59 4.26
CA ILE A 70 11.56 -9.70 3.37
C ILE A 70 10.32 -10.41 3.92
N PHE A 71 9.27 -10.47 3.12
CA PHE A 71 8.00 -11.10 3.50
C PHE A 71 7.56 -12.13 2.47
N HIS A 72 7.06 -13.28 2.95
CA HIS A 72 6.43 -14.27 2.10
C HIS A 72 4.99 -13.86 1.76
N ILE A 73 4.51 -14.28 0.58
CA ILE A 73 3.14 -14.01 0.13
C ILE A 73 2.08 -14.49 1.14
N ASP A 74 2.32 -15.57 1.88
CA ASP A 74 1.38 -16.06 2.89
C ASP A 74 1.30 -15.13 4.10
N GLN A 75 2.41 -14.52 4.50
CA GLN A 75 2.43 -13.52 5.59
C GLN A 75 1.66 -12.28 5.15
N ILE A 76 1.92 -11.80 3.93
CA ILE A 76 1.19 -10.68 3.32
C ILE A 76 -0.31 -10.99 3.24
N LYS A 77 -0.67 -12.19 2.77
CA LYS A 77 -2.06 -12.64 2.68
C LYS A 77 -2.75 -12.66 4.04
N SER A 78 -2.07 -13.16 5.08
CA SER A 78 -2.62 -13.19 6.44
C SER A 78 -2.91 -11.78 6.96
N LEU A 79 -1.98 -10.83 6.73
CA LEU A 79 -2.14 -9.42 7.08
C LEU A 79 -3.32 -8.79 6.31
N CYS A 80 -3.41 -9.05 5.01
CA CYS A 80 -4.49 -8.54 4.18
C CYS A 80 -5.86 -9.08 4.61
N ILE A 81 -5.95 -10.34 5.03
CA ILE A 81 -7.20 -10.92 5.54
C ILE A 81 -7.58 -10.31 6.88
N ASP A 82 -6.61 -10.15 7.77
CA ASP A 82 -6.80 -9.65 9.14
C ASP A 82 -7.31 -8.21 9.19
N TYR A 83 -6.77 -7.35 8.33
CA TYR A 83 -7.09 -5.92 8.30
C TYR A 83 -7.99 -5.51 7.12
N ARG A 84 -8.43 -6.48 6.31
CA ARG A 84 -9.20 -6.28 5.07
C ARG A 84 -8.50 -5.31 4.11
N LEU A 85 -7.24 -5.63 3.80
CA LEU A 85 -6.40 -4.93 2.82
C LEU A 85 -6.36 -5.73 1.52
N ARG A 86 -5.89 -5.10 0.45
CA ARG A 86 -5.61 -5.75 -0.83
C ARG A 86 -4.13 -5.65 -1.14
N PHE A 87 -3.59 -6.66 -1.79
CA PHE A 87 -2.24 -6.69 -2.33
C PHE A 87 -2.35 -6.76 -3.85
N LEU A 88 -2.10 -5.65 -4.53
CA LEU A 88 -2.31 -5.49 -5.97
C LEU A 88 -1.13 -4.76 -6.61
N ASP A 89 -1.02 -4.84 -7.93
CA ASP A 89 0.01 -4.11 -8.67
C ASP A 89 -0.14 -2.59 -8.48
N SER A 90 0.98 -1.87 -8.45
CA SER A 90 1.03 -0.41 -8.24
C SER A 90 0.14 0.36 -9.20
N LYS A 91 -0.05 -0.14 -10.43
CA LYS A 91 -0.96 0.45 -11.43
C LYS A 91 -2.39 0.66 -10.94
N TYR A 92 -2.90 -0.21 -10.06
CA TYR A 92 -4.27 -0.07 -9.56
C TYR A 92 -4.38 0.97 -8.45
N PHE A 93 -3.26 1.35 -7.83
CA PHE A 93 -3.22 2.33 -6.78
C PHE A 93 -3.52 3.72 -7.36
N LYS A 94 -4.53 4.39 -6.81
CA LYS A 94 -4.95 5.73 -7.26
C LYS A 94 -4.48 6.86 -6.34
N GLY A 95 -3.73 6.52 -5.29
CA GLY A 95 -3.12 7.51 -4.42
C GLY A 95 -1.80 8.01 -5.00
N GLU A 96 -1.35 9.16 -4.52
CA GLU A 96 -0.03 9.69 -4.84
C GLU A 96 1.07 8.88 -4.13
N ILE A 97 2.13 8.58 -4.88
CA ILE A 97 3.35 7.97 -4.35
C ILE A 97 4.30 9.12 -3.97
N PRO A 98 4.78 9.21 -2.72
CA PRO A 98 5.61 10.31 -2.29
C PRO A 98 6.99 10.25 -2.95
N VAL A 99 7.63 11.41 -3.12
CA VAL A 99 9.00 11.53 -3.66
C VAL A 99 10.01 10.69 -2.87
N GLU A 100 9.77 10.48 -1.57
CA GLU A 100 10.59 9.60 -0.72
C GLU A 100 10.60 8.15 -1.20
N ALA A 101 9.49 7.66 -1.76
CA ALA A 101 9.42 6.32 -2.33
C ALA A 101 10.33 6.21 -3.56
N TYR A 102 10.26 7.20 -4.47
CA TYR A 102 11.12 7.26 -5.66
C TYR A 102 12.60 7.33 -5.29
N ALA A 103 12.95 8.13 -4.28
CA ALA A 103 14.31 8.22 -3.78
C ALA A 103 14.81 6.87 -3.22
N LYS A 104 13.98 6.13 -2.48
CA LYS A 104 14.31 4.79 -1.96
C LYS A 104 14.43 3.75 -3.06
N ILE A 105 13.54 3.74 -4.04
CA ILE A 105 13.61 2.85 -5.20
C ILE A 105 14.93 3.09 -5.93
N ARG A 106 15.24 4.35 -6.26
CA ARG A 106 16.49 4.71 -6.93
C ARG A 106 17.72 4.26 -6.14
N LYS A 107 17.73 4.46 -4.83
CA LYS A 107 18.83 4.01 -3.96
C LYS A 107 19.01 2.49 -4.06
N LEU A 108 17.93 1.70 -3.97
CA LEU A 108 17.97 0.25 -4.11
C LEU A 108 18.45 -0.18 -5.52
N GLU A 109 17.95 0.46 -6.57
CA GLU A 109 18.39 0.20 -7.95
C GLU A 109 19.89 0.43 -8.14
N GLN A 110 20.44 1.47 -7.51
CA GLN A 110 21.87 1.79 -7.54
C GLN A 110 22.70 0.80 -6.74
N GLU A 111 22.25 0.43 -5.53
CA GLU A 111 22.96 -0.52 -4.66
C GLU A 111 23.04 -1.91 -5.29
N HIS A 112 21.95 -2.38 -5.88
CA HIS A 112 21.88 -3.71 -6.49
C HIS A 112 22.24 -3.70 -7.99
N THR A 113 22.46 -2.53 -8.60
CA THR A 113 22.70 -2.37 -10.05
C THR A 113 21.63 -3.05 -10.92
N ILE A 114 20.36 -2.90 -10.53
CA ILE A 114 19.21 -3.47 -11.24
C ILE A 114 18.17 -2.42 -11.55
N GLU A 115 17.26 -2.78 -12.45
CA GLU A 115 16.00 -2.07 -12.65
C GLU A 115 14.89 -2.85 -11.96
N ILE A 116 14.22 -2.22 -10.99
CA ILE A 116 13.15 -2.89 -10.23
C ILE A 116 11.84 -2.76 -11.00
N LYS A 117 11.20 -3.90 -11.25
CA LYS A 117 9.90 -4.00 -11.93
C LYS A 117 8.91 -4.83 -11.10
N GLY A 118 7.63 -4.74 -11.48
CA GLY A 118 6.56 -5.55 -10.88
C GLY A 118 6.13 -5.08 -9.48
N PHE A 119 6.15 -3.77 -9.23
CA PHE A 119 5.79 -3.20 -7.94
C PHE A 119 4.37 -3.60 -7.50
N LYS A 120 4.23 -3.94 -6.22
CA LYS A 120 2.94 -4.25 -5.60
C LYS A 120 2.71 -3.39 -4.38
N ILE A 121 1.46 -3.03 -4.13
CA ILE A 121 1.05 -2.19 -3.02
C ILE A 121 0.05 -2.95 -2.15
N ILE A 122 0.30 -2.97 -0.84
CA ILE A 122 -0.75 -3.31 0.14
C ILE A 122 -1.47 -2.02 0.50
N ALA A 123 -2.79 -2.00 0.32
CA ALA A 123 -3.62 -0.85 0.64
C ALA A 123 -5.07 -1.26 0.95
N PRO A 124 -5.82 -0.48 1.75
CA PRO A 124 -7.26 -0.63 1.85
C PRO A 124 -7.97 -0.51 0.50
N SER A 125 -9.11 -1.20 0.37
CA SER A 125 -9.92 -1.18 -0.86
C SER A 125 -10.42 0.22 -1.27
N ARG A 126 -10.35 1.21 -0.37
CA ARG A 126 -10.70 2.62 -0.64
C ARG A 126 -9.64 3.34 -1.49
N LEU A 127 -8.35 3.09 -1.26
CA LEU A 127 -7.23 3.75 -1.96
C LEU A 127 -7.09 3.36 -3.43
N PHE A 128 -7.71 2.25 -3.82
CA PHE A 128 -7.84 1.85 -5.22
C PHE A 128 -8.99 2.59 -5.94
N LYS A 129 -9.80 3.36 -5.21
CA LYS A 129 -10.96 4.10 -5.75
C LYS A 129 -10.84 5.60 -5.60
N LEU A 130 -10.43 6.06 -4.43
CA LEU A 130 -10.28 7.46 -4.08
C LEU A 130 -8.91 7.68 -3.43
N GLU A 131 -8.36 8.87 -3.65
CA GLU A 131 -7.22 9.39 -2.93
C GLU A 131 -7.61 9.56 -1.45
N ASP A 132 -7.08 8.70 -0.59
CA ASP A 132 -7.33 8.70 0.85
C ASP A 132 -5.98 8.54 1.58
N LYS A 133 -5.95 8.78 2.89
CA LYS A 133 -4.71 8.86 3.69
C LYS A 133 -4.45 7.63 4.57
N ASP A 134 -4.87 6.44 4.15
CA ASP A 134 -4.58 5.20 4.89
C ASP A 134 -3.24 4.60 4.40
N ASP A 135 -2.44 3.98 5.28
CA ASP A 135 -1.10 3.40 4.97
C ASP A 135 -1.01 2.48 3.73
N PRO A 136 -0.41 2.92 2.61
CA PRO A 136 0.15 2.02 1.62
C PRO A 136 1.53 1.48 2.03
N LEU A 137 1.76 0.22 1.68
CA LEU A 137 3.07 -0.41 1.73
C LEU A 137 3.49 -0.80 0.31
N LEU A 138 4.64 -0.32 -0.15
CA LEU A 138 5.21 -0.66 -1.45
C LEU A 138 6.18 -1.81 -1.35
N PHE A 139 5.97 -2.79 -2.22
CA PHE A 139 6.78 -3.98 -2.32
C PHE A 139 7.35 -4.16 -3.73
N ALA A 140 8.50 -4.83 -3.80
CA ALA A 140 9.06 -5.38 -5.03
C ALA A 140 9.24 -6.90 -4.92
N PRO A 141 8.99 -7.66 -5.99
CA PRO A 141 9.17 -9.10 -6.00
C PRO A 141 10.67 -9.44 -6.02
N ILE A 142 11.09 -10.32 -5.10
CA ILE A 142 12.45 -10.89 -5.07
C ILE A 142 12.48 -12.26 -5.78
N GLY A 143 11.32 -12.89 -5.97
CA GLY A 143 11.18 -14.23 -6.54
C GLY A 143 10.68 -15.25 -5.53
N ASN A 144 10.24 -16.42 -6.02
CA ASN A 144 9.75 -17.53 -5.19
C ASN A 144 8.65 -17.14 -4.17
N GLY A 145 7.79 -16.17 -4.51
CA GLY A 145 6.73 -15.70 -3.62
C GLY A 145 7.19 -14.78 -2.48
N TYR A 146 8.44 -14.34 -2.50
CA TYR A 146 8.97 -13.35 -1.57
C TYR A 146 8.93 -11.94 -2.14
N TYR A 147 8.64 -11.00 -1.27
CA TYR A 147 8.51 -9.58 -1.57
C TYR A 147 9.35 -8.76 -0.59
N TYR A 148 10.07 -7.78 -1.12
CA TYR A 148 10.84 -6.82 -0.35
C TYR A 148 9.99 -5.58 -0.06
N LEU A 149 9.91 -5.16 1.19
CA LEU A 149 9.29 -3.90 1.59
C LEU A 149 10.24 -2.73 1.28
N ILE A 150 9.86 -1.89 0.32
CA ILE A 150 10.65 -0.71 -0.06
C ILE A 150 10.32 0.47 0.85
N HIS A 151 9.03 0.76 1.02
CA HIS A 151 8.58 1.93 1.76
C HIS A 151 7.16 1.79 2.28
N LYS A 152 6.94 2.39 3.46
CA LYS A 152 5.64 2.69 4.04
C LYS A 152 5.47 4.20 4.10
N TRP A 153 4.32 4.70 3.66
CA TRP A 153 3.90 6.09 3.84
C TRP A 153 2.43 6.15 4.22
N GLY A 154 1.93 7.32 4.64
CA GLY A 154 0.55 7.48 5.10
C GLY A 154 0.42 7.50 6.62
N ASN A 155 -0.83 7.43 7.10
CA ASN A 155 -1.15 7.44 8.52
C ASN A 155 -1.60 6.06 9.00
N ASP A 156 -1.21 5.74 10.23
CA ASP A 156 -1.40 4.41 10.83
C ASP A 156 -2.87 3.97 10.82
N LEU A 157 -3.11 2.70 10.46
CA LEU A 157 -4.43 2.07 10.60
C LEU A 157 -4.92 2.14 12.06
N HIS A 158 -6.20 2.49 12.24
CA HIS A 158 -6.82 2.54 13.57
C HIS A 158 -6.70 1.18 14.31
N PRO A 159 -6.32 1.15 15.61
CA PRO A 159 -5.98 -0.09 16.32
C PRO A 159 -7.15 -1.09 16.39
N PHE A 160 -8.39 -0.59 16.48
CA PHE A 160 -9.58 -1.43 16.52
C PHE A 160 -10.03 -1.95 15.14
N ARG A 161 -9.34 -1.57 14.04
CA ARG A 161 -9.70 -1.99 12.68
C ARG A 161 -9.73 -3.50 12.54
N LYS A 162 -8.77 -4.21 13.15
CA LYS A 162 -8.71 -5.68 13.15
C LYS A 162 -9.99 -6.30 13.73
N MET A 163 -10.48 -5.75 14.84
CA MET A 163 -11.71 -6.23 15.51
C MET A 163 -12.95 -5.93 14.67
N MET A 164 -13.04 -4.72 14.10
CA MET A 164 -14.17 -4.33 13.25
C MET A 164 -14.26 -5.17 11.96
N MET A 165 -13.11 -5.58 11.41
CA MET A 165 -13.06 -6.37 10.17
C MET A 165 -13.19 -7.87 10.41
N TRP A 166 -13.12 -8.34 11.66
CA TRP A 166 -13.17 -9.75 12.04
C TRP A 166 -14.40 -10.53 11.54
N PRO A 167 -15.63 -9.96 11.52
CA PRO A 167 -16.82 -10.65 10.98
C PRO A 167 -16.69 -10.99 9.50
N PHE A 168 -15.86 -10.24 8.76
CA PHE A 168 -15.68 -10.43 7.31
C PHE A 168 -14.58 -11.44 6.95
N LYS A 169 -13.97 -12.12 7.93
CA LYS A 169 -12.97 -13.16 7.65
C LYS A 169 -13.60 -14.44 7.10
N ASN A 170 -14.76 -14.83 7.64
CA ASN A 170 -15.49 -16.01 7.19
C ASN A 170 -16.99 -15.87 7.55
N VAL A 171 -17.83 -16.72 6.95
CA VAL A 171 -19.28 -16.73 7.19
C VAL A 171 -19.61 -17.04 8.66
N GLY A 172 -18.84 -17.92 9.31
CA GLY A 172 -19.06 -18.32 10.70
C GLY A 172 -18.93 -17.16 11.70
N ASN A 173 -17.91 -16.33 11.56
CA ASN A 173 -17.66 -15.14 12.38
C ASN A 173 -18.80 -14.13 12.19
N LEU A 174 -19.28 -13.95 10.95
CA LEU A 174 -20.42 -13.10 10.66
C LEU A 174 -21.68 -13.60 11.37
N ILE A 175 -21.98 -14.91 11.26
CA ILE A 175 -23.13 -15.52 11.95
C ILE A 175 -23.00 -15.34 13.47
N PHE A 176 -21.82 -15.57 14.04
CA PHE A 176 -21.57 -15.38 15.47
C PHE A 176 -21.87 -13.94 15.91
N VAL A 177 -21.37 -12.94 15.17
CA VAL A 177 -21.63 -11.53 15.46
C VAL A 177 -23.11 -11.20 15.31
N ILE A 178 -23.80 -11.73 14.29
CA ILE A 178 -25.24 -11.55 14.12
C ILE A 178 -26.00 -12.12 15.33
N VAL A 179 -25.67 -13.34 15.76
CA VAL A 179 -26.30 -13.97 16.94
C VAL A 179 -26.07 -13.13 18.19
N LEU A 180 -24.83 -12.68 18.42
CA LEU A 180 -24.47 -11.86 19.58
C LEU A 180 -25.21 -10.51 19.59
N ILE A 181 -25.20 -9.78 18.47
CA ILE A 181 -25.92 -8.51 18.35
C ILE A 181 -27.43 -8.74 18.51
N SER A 182 -27.97 -9.81 17.94
CA SER A 182 -29.39 -10.15 18.09
C SER A 182 -29.74 -10.38 19.55
N TYR A 183 -28.92 -11.14 20.27
CA TYR A 183 -29.12 -11.41 21.69
C TYR A 183 -29.06 -10.13 22.53
N LEU A 184 -28.04 -9.29 22.32
CA LEU A 184 -27.91 -8.01 23.00
C LEU A 184 -29.07 -7.06 22.69
N THR A 185 -29.53 -7.02 21.43
CA THR A 185 -30.68 -6.21 21.03
C THR A 185 -31.95 -6.70 21.70
N THR A 186 -32.15 -8.01 21.82
CA THR A 186 -33.30 -8.57 22.54
C THR A 186 -33.28 -8.23 24.03
N LEU A 187 -32.11 -8.19 24.67
CA LEU A 187 -31.99 -7.76 26.08
C LEU A 187 -32.36 -6.29 26.31
N LEU A 188 -32.26 -5.44 25.29
CA LEU A 188 -32.66 -4.03 25.35
C LEU A 188 -34.18 -3.83 25.20
N ILE A 189 -34.92 -4.87 24.81
CA ILE A 189 -36.38 -4.79 24.67
C ILE A 189 -36.99 -4.80 26.08
N PRO A 190 -37.75 -3.76 26.47
CA PRO A 190 -38.34 -3.70 27.79
C PRO A 190 -39.39 -4.80 28.01
N ASN A 191 -39.33 -5.43 29.18
CA ASN A 191 -40.33 -6.38 29.65
C ASN A 191 -41.71 -5.70 29.66
N GLY A 192 -42.77 -6.42 29.28
CA GLY A 192 -44.12 -5.86 29.23
C GLY A 192 -44.54 -5.26 27.89
N LEU A 193 -43.59 -5.05 26.96
CA LEU A 193 -43.88 -4.43 25.65
C LEU A 193 -44.71 -5.35 24.74
N PHE A 194 -44.47 -6.66 24.81
CA PHE A 194 -45.12 -7.65 23.93
C PHE A 194 -45.94 -8.72 24.67
N SER A 195 -45.68 -8.95 25.96
CA SER A 195 -46.48 -9.82 26.83
C SER A 195 -46.45 -9.31 28.27
N LYS A 196 -47.43 -9.73 29.07
CA LYS A 196 -47.49 -9.46 30.52
C LYS A 196 -46.75 -10.50 31.36
N SER A 197 -46.34 -11.61 30.76
CA SER A 197 -45.47 -12.62 31.38
C SER A 197 -44.00 -12.25 31.16
N ASN A 198 -43.08 -12.78 31.95
CA ASN A 198 -41.65 -12.77 31.64
C ASN A 198 -41.17 -14.23 31.58
N SER A 199 -41.52 -14.94 30.50
CA SER A 199 -41.19 -16.37 30.35
C SER A 199 -39.95 -16.56 29.45
N VAL A 200 -39.23 -17.67 29.66
CA VAL A 200 -38.11 -18.07 28.78
C VAL A 200 -38.59 -18.27 27.34
N ALA A 201 -39.81 -18.78 27.16
CA ALA A 201 -40.42 -18.98 25.84
C ALA A 201 -40.63 -17.65 25.11
N GLU A 202 -41.10 -16.62 25.81
CA GLU A 202 -41.26 -15.28 25.26
C GLU A 202 -39.94 -14.66 24.83
N PHE A 203 -38.90 -14.75 25.69
CA PHE A 203 -37.56 -14.29 25.31
C PHE A 203 -37.05 -15.01 24.07
N GLY A 204 -37.26 -16.33 23.97
CA GLY A 204 -36.91 -17.13 22.80
C GLY A 204 -37.62 -16.67 21.52
N ILE A 205 -38.91 -16.34 21.60
CA ILE A 205 -39.69 -15.82 20.47
C ILE A 205 -39.17 -14.44 20.06
N LEU A 206 -38.98 -13.52 21.01
CA LEU A 206 -38.44 -12.18 20.74
C LEU A 206 -37.07 -12.27 20.10
N PHE A 207 -36.17 -13.10 20.65
CA PHE A 207 -34.85 -13.34 20.08
C PHE A 207 -34.92 -13.86 18.65
N PHE A 208 -35.81 -14.80 18.35
CA PHE A 208 -35.97 -15.33 17.00
C PHE A 208 -36.39 -14.24 15.99
N PHE A 209 -37.34 -13.37 16.36
CA PHE A 209 -37.78 -12.26 15.50
C PHE A 209 -36.69 -11.19 15.32
N THR A 210 -35.97 -10.85 16.39
CA THR A 210 -34.83 -9.92 16.33
C THR A 210 -33.72 -10.48 15.44
N PHE A 211 -33.35 -11.75 15.64
CA PHE A 211 -32.36 -12.45 14.83
C PHE A 211 -32.74 -12.48 13.36
N LYS A 212 -33.98 -12.88 13.05
CA LYS A 212 -34.49 -12.88 11.67
C LYS A 212 -34.38 -11.49 11.02
N SER A 213 -34.71 -10.44 11.75
CA SER A 213 -34.66 -9.06 11.24
C SER A 213 -33.23 -8.62 10.96
N ILE A 214 -32.30 -8.88 11.88
CA ILE A 214 -30.87 -8.53 11.71
C ILE A 214 -30.25 -9.35 10.58
N VAL A 215 -30.57 -10.65 10.46
CA VAL A 215 -30.14 -11.48 9.33
C VAL A 215 -30.62 -10.90 8.01
N ALA A 216 -31.88 -10.47 7.92
CA ALA A 216 -32.41 -9.87 6.70
C ALA A 216 -31.64 -8.60 6.30
N VAL A 217 -31.35 -7.72 7.27
CA VAL A 217 -30.53 -6.52 7.06
C VAL A 217 -29.11 -6.90 6.63
N ALA A 218 -28.49 -7.87 7.30
CA ALA A 218 -27.13 -8.33 6.99
C ALA A 218 -27.05 -8.95 5.58
N ILE A 219 -28.02 -9.76 5.17
CA ILE A 219 -28.12 -10.33 3.83
C ILE A 219 -28.30 -9.22 2.81
N PHE A 220 -29.19 -8.25 3.06
CA PHE A 220 -29.40 -7.12 2.17
C PHE A 220 -28.08 -6.35 1.96
N TYR A 221 -27.39 -5.94 3.02
CA TYR A 221 -26.12 -5.22 2.89
C TYR A 221 -24.96 -6.08 2.37
N GLY A 222 -24.96 -7.39 2.61
CA GLY A 222 -23.94 -8.31 2.15
C GLY A 222 -24.07 -8.60 0.66
N PHE A 223 -25.23 -9.14 0.25
CA PHE A 223 -25.50 -9.56 -1.11
C PHE A 223 -25.83 -8.39 -2.04
N ALA A 224 -26.67 -7.42 -1.64
CA ALA A 224 -27.06 -6.33 -2.55
C ALA A 224 -25.90 -5.38 -2.86
N LEU A 225 -24.89 -5.29 -1.97
CA LEU A 225 -23.67 -4.52 -2.23
C LEU A 225 -22.52 -5.36 -2.81
N GLY A 226 -22.75 -6.64 -3.13
CA GLY A 226 -21.74 -7.53 -3.72
C GLY A 226 -20.47 -7.66 -2.88
N LYS A 227 -20.59 -7.60 -1.54
CA LYS A 227 -19.42 -7.59 -0.65
C LYS A 227 -18.98 -9.03 -0.34
N ASN A 228 -17.76 -9.36 -0.74
CA ASN A 228 -17.15 -10.64 -0.40
C ASN A 228 -16.29 -10.59 0.87
N PHE A 229 -16.04 -11.78 1.41
CA PHE A 229 -15.18 -12.01 2.57
C PHE A 229 -13.72 -11.70 2.23
N SER A 230 -12.95 -11.29 3.24
CA SER A 230 -11.55 -10.88 3.10
C SER A 230 -10.66 -11.89 2.34
N PRO A 231 -10.79 -13.22 2.53
CA PRO A 231 -10.01 -14.21 1.79
C PRO A 231 -10.28 -14.30 0.28
N ALA A 232 -11.44 -13.82 -0.19
CA ALA A 232 -11.76 -13.81 -1.61
C ALA A 232 -11.23 -12.55 -2.32
N ILE A 233 -11.10 -11.44 -1.59
CA ILE A 233 -10.83 -10.12 -2.19
C ILE A 233 -9.37 -9.67 -2.11
N TRP A 234 -8.54 -10.31 -1.29
CA TRP A 234 -7.19 -9.79 -0.96
C TRP A 234 -6.28 -9.64 -2.20
N ASN A 235 -6.40 -10.51 -3.20
CA ASN A 235 -5.67 -10.44 -4.47
C ASN A 235 -6.61 -10.22 -5.68
N SER A 236 -7.84 -9.73 -5.43
CA SER A 236 -8.79 -9.51 -6.51
C SER A 236 -8.68 -8.09 -7.05
N LYS A 237 -8.43 -8.01 -8.37
CA LYS A 237 -8.50 -6.76 -9.15
C LYS A 237 -9.91 -6.17 -9.13
N TYR A 238 -10.92 -7.03 -9.03
CA TYR A 238 -12.32 -6.64 -9.10
C TYR A 238 -12.87 -6.35 -7.69
N TYR A 239 -13.81 -5.41 -7.63
CA TYR A 239 -14.42 -4.99 -6.37
C TYR A 239 -15.43 -6.01 -5.84
N ASN A 240 -16.10 -6.75 -6.75
CA ASN A 240 -17.28 -7.59 -6.50
C ASN A 240 -17.04 -9.12 -6.65
N ALA A 241 -15.79 -9.57 -6.77
CA ALA A 241 -15.48 -11.00 -6.91
C ALA A 241 -15.19 -11.66 -5.57
#